data_AF-A0A233SYA1-F1
#
_entry.id   AF-A0A233SYA1-F1
#
_cell.length_a   1.000
_cell.length_b   1.000
_cell.length_c   1.000
_cell.angle_alpha   90.00
_cell.angle_beta   90.00
_cell.angle_gamma   90.00
#
_symmetry.space_group_name_H-M   'P 1'
#
loop_
_entity.id
_entity.type
_entity.pdbx_description
1 polymer ?
#
loop_
_entity_poly.entity_id
_entity_poly.type
_entity_poly.pdbx_seq_one_letter_code
_entity_poly.pdbx_strand_id
1 'polypeptide(L)' 'MLHPEDSVGLREHPDERRSEGCCGPEGLFGINRICPCGAEVGTLLADCWTASELHLHPTRVRAA' A
#
# COMPACT_ATOMS: atom_id res chain seq x y z
N MET A 1 7.82 -7.38 -3.39
CA MET A 1 7.96 -5.94 -3.09
C MET A 1 8.27 -5.24 -4.40
N LEU A 2 7.78 -4.03 -4.59
CA LEU A 2 8.00 -3.24 -5.80
C LEU A 2 8.07 -1.76 -5.45
N HIS A 3 8.63 -0.93 -6.34
CA HIS A 3 8.71 0.50 -6.10
C HIS A 3 7.30 1.13 -6.26
N PRO A 4 6.88 2.08 -5.40
CA PRO A 4 5.49 2.56 -5.39
C PRO A 4 5.00 3.10 -6.74
N GLU A 5 5.89 3.69 -7.54
CA GLU A 5 5.57 4.25 -8.85
C GLU A 5 5.23 3.18 -9.91
N ASP A 6 5.64 1.93 -9.70
CA ASP A 6 5.27 0.80 -10.56
C ASP A 6 3.81 0.36 -10.33
N SER A 7 3.15 0.85 -9.27
CA SER A 7 1.77 0.50 -8.91
C SER A 7 0.74 1.54 -9.36
N VAL A 8 0.44 1.55 -10.65
CA VAL A 8 -0.51 2.50 -11.24
C VAL A 8 -1.97 2.09 -10.94
N GLY A 9 -2.77 3.04 -10.46
CA GLY A 9 -4.23 2.90 -10.35
C GLY A 9 -4.74 2.29 -9.04
N LEU A 10 -3.87 2.01 -8.07
CA LEU A 10 -4.29 1.69 -6.71
C LEU A 10 -4.83 2.93 -5.99
N ARG A 11 -5.82 2.72 -5.14
CA ARG A 11 -6.42 3.75 -4.27
C ARG A 11 -6.01 3.52 -2.83
N GLU A 12 -6.17 4.54 -2.02
CA GLU A 12 -6.00 4.44 -0.58
C GLU A 12 -7.17 3.67 0.05
N HIS A 13 -6.88 2.93 1.12
CA HIS A 13 -7.92 2.28 1.91
C HIS A 13 -8.76 3.34 2.65
N PRO A 14 -10.09 3.21 2.73
CA PRO A 14 -10.96 4.23 3.36
C PRO A 14 -10.79 4.38 4.87
N ASP A 15 -10.17 3.40 5.53
CA ASP A 15 -9.73 3.50 6.92
C ASP A 15 -8.44 4.33 6.98
N GLU A 16 -8.59 5.62 7.30
CA GLU A 16 -7.50 6.61 7.34
C GLU A 16 -6.36 6.20 8.27
N ARG A 17 -6.67 5.43 9.34
CA ARG A 17 -5.65 4.91 10.25
C ARG A 17 -4.60 4.04 9.55
N ARG A 18 -4.94 3.47 8.38
CA ARG A 18 -4.03 2.63 7.60
C ARG A 18 -3.03 3.41 6.76
N SER A 19 -3.27 4.70 6.57
CA SER A 19 -2.38 5.63 5.88
C SER A 19 -1.58 6.54 6.81
N GLU A 20 -1.62 6.28 8.13
CA GLU A 20 -0.89 7.05 9.14
C GLU A 20 0.63 7.03 8.94
N GLY A 21 1.26 8.14 9.31
CA GLY A 21 2.70 8.36 9.29
C GLY A 21 3.04 9.86 9.14
N CYS A 22 4.32 10.22 9.19
CA CYS A 22 4.73 11.63 9.19
C CYS A 22 4.65 12.28 7.80
N CYS A 23 5.25 11.67 6.79
CA CYS A 23 5.27 12.19 5.41
C CYS A 23 4.45 11.33 4.43
N GLY A 24 3.96 10.19 4.90
CA GLY A 24 3.25 9.19 4.13
C GLY A 24 3.01 7.97 5.02
N PRO A 25 2.38 6.90 4.50
CA PRO A 25 2.07 5.73 5.30
C PRO A 25 3.32 5.02 5.82
N GLU A 26 3.40 4.76 7.13
CA GLU A 26 4.48 3.96 7.72
C GLU A 26 4.29 2.45 7.49
N GLY A 27 3.10 2.04 7.06
CA GLY A 27 2.76 0.65 6.71
C GLY A 27 2.54 -0.30 7.89
N LEU A 28 2.43 0.20 9.12
CA LEU A 28 2.27 -0.63 10.33
C LEU A 28 0.81 -1.00 10.65
N PHE A 29 -0.15 -0.34 10.01
CA PHE A 29 -1.59 -0.51 10.28
C PHE A 29 -2.30 -1.41 9.25
N GLY A 30 -1.58 -2.29 8.58
CA GLY A 30 -2.13 -3.28 7.65
C GLY A 30 -2.21 -2.81 6.19
N ILE A 31 -3.14 -3.36 5.42
CA ILE A 31 -3.29 -3.07 3.99
C ILE A 31 -3.90 -1.67 3.81
N ASN A 32 -3.17 -0.81 3.11
CA ASN A 32 -3.56 0.58 2.86
C ASN A 32 -3.67 0.92 1.36
N ARG A 33 -3.45 -0.06 0.47
CA ARG A 33 -3.70 0.08 -0.96
C ARG A 33 -4.73 -0.93 -1.44
N ILE A 34 -5.71 -0.43 -2.18
CA ILE A 34 -6.84 -1.19 -2.72
C ILE A 34 -6.96 -1.00 -4.24
N CYS A 35 -7.54 -1.99 -4.91
CA CYS A 35 -7.98 -1.84 -6.29
C CYS A 35 -9.17 -0.88 -6.38
N PRO A 36 -9.45 -0.30 -7.57
CA PRO A 36 -10.66 0.50 -7.81
C PRO A 36 -11.98 -0.21 -7.46
N CYS A 37 -12.01 -1.55 -7.49
CA CYS A 37 -13.15 -2.37 -7.08
C CYS A 37 -13.29 -2.56 -5.56
N GLY A 38 -12.36 -2.02 -4.76
CA GLY A 38 -12.36 -2.13 -3.30
C GLY A 38 -11.55 -3.32 -2.74
N ALA A 39 -11.02 -4.19 -3.58
CA ALA A 39 -10.22 -5.32 -3.12
C ALA A 39 -8.88 -4.85 -2.51
N GLU A 40 -8.54 -5.37 -1.33
CA GLU A 40 -7.25 -5.17 -0.66
C GLU A 40 -6.10 -5.79 -1.46
N VAL A 41 -5.04 -5.02 -1.73
CA VAL A 41 -3.93 -5.41 -2.62
C VAL A 41 -2.60 -5.49 -1.88
N GLY A 42 -2.27 -4.47 -1.08
CA GLY A 42 -0.98 -4.40 -0.42
C GLY A 42 -0.81 -3.22 0.52
N THR A 43 0.37 -3.18 1.13
CA THR A 43 0.77 -2.16 2.09
C THR A 43 1.86 -1.31 1.49
N LEU A 44 1.58 -0.02 1.28
CA LEU A 44 2.56 0.99 0.95
C LEU A 44 3.27 1.45 2.23
N LEU A 45 4.59 1.45 2.17
CA LEU A 45 5.48 2.15 3.07
C LEU A 45 6.03 3.35 2.29
N ALA A 46 5.81 4.55 2.78
CA ALA A 46 6.26 5.80 2.16
C ALA A 46 6.41 6.92 3.19
N ASP A 47 6.54 6.59 4.47
CA ASP A 47 6.97 7.56 5.49
C ASP A 47 8.47 7.85 5.35
N CYS A 48 8.90 9.04 5.74
CA CYS A 48 10.25 9.57 5.48
C CYS A 48 11.39 8.78 6.13
N TRP A 49 11.07 7.93 7.11
CA TRP A 49 12.02 7.06 7.80
C TRP A 49 11.84 5.57 7.43
N THR A 50 10.87 5.24 6.59
CA THR A 50 10.60 3.88 6.10
C THR A 50 11.16 3.66 4.70
N ALA A 51 11.20 2.41 4.25
CA ALA A 51 11.50 2.10 2.86
C ALA A 51 10.34 2.59 1.98
N SER A 52 10.64 3.27 0.88
CA SER A 52 9.63 3.71 -0.10
C SER A 52 9.26 2.53 -1.00
N GLU A 53 8.37 1.65 -0.54
CA GLU A 53 8.08 0.36 -1.14
C GLU A 53 6.59 -0.04 -1.04
N LEU A 54 6.07 -0.72 -2.06
CA LEU A 54 4.79 -1.41 -2.00
C LEU A 54 4.98 -2.92 -1.76
N HIS A 55 4.40 -3.40 -0.67
CA HIS A 55 4.37 -4.80 -0.30
C HIS A 55 3.02 -5.40 -0.71
N LEU A 56 3.00 -6.09 -1.87
CA LEU A 56 1.82 -6.79 -2.36
C LEU A 56 1.49 -8.00 -1.48
N HIS A 57 0.19 -8.22 -1.21
CA HIS A 57 -0.27 -9.37 -0.45
C HIS A 57 -0.19 -10.65 -1.30
N PRO A 58 0.55 -11.68 -0.88
CA PRO A 58 0.94 -12.81 -1.74
C PRO A 58 -0.22 -13.71 -2.18
N THR A 59 -1.34 -13.71 -1.47
CA THR A 59 -2.53 -14.51 -1.83
C THR A 59 -3.61 -13.70 -2.54
N ARG A 60 -3.48 -12.37 -2.59
CA ARG A 60 -4.48 -11.46 -3.18
C ARG A 60 -4.02 -10.89 -4.52
N VAL A 61 -2.72 -10.99 -4.82
CA VAL A 61 -2.12 -10.53 -6.06
C VAL A 61 -1.33 -11.67 -6.68
N ARG A 62 -1.45 -11.85 -7.99
CA ARG A 62 -0.74 -12.88 -8.76
C ARG A 62 -0.07 -12.24 -9.96
N ALA A 63 1.14 -12.66 -10.27
CA ALA A 63 1.76 -12.38 -11.56
C ALA A 63 1.01 -13.17 -12.65
N ALA A 64 0.77 -12.53 -13.79
CA ALA A 64 0.21 -13.17 -14.98
C ALA A 64 1.32 -13.85 -15.80
#